data_AF-A0A016QSS9-F1
#
_entry.id   AF-A0A016QSS9-F1
#
_cell.length_a   1.000
_cell.length_b   1.000
_cell.length_c   1.000
_cell.angle_alpha   90.00
_cell.angle_beta   90.00
_cell.angle_gamma   90.00
#
_symmetry.space_group_name_H-M   'P 1'
#
loop_
_entity.id
_entity.type
_entity.pdbx_description
1 polymer ?
#
loop_
_entity_poly.entity_id
_entity_poly.type
_entity_poly.pdbx_seq_one_letter_code
_entity_poly.pdbx_strand_id
1 'polypeptide(L)'
;MPSLGAPPTYSTPATLGLALLALITSLWHGTLGALDYAQAGRYEGLALILAAALMLVYGVLTLIRYAEARDAMTDPHPRTPMYDTPHQGRVPRIGVGLALLLGVGDVAFALGAQHPLGHLAGLGLVLLVARQALKIRPEPDRDAD
;
A
#
# COMPACT_ATOMS: atom_id res chain seq x y z
N MET A 1 13.98 -21.07 26.50
CA MET A 1 14.15 -20.60 25.11
C MET A 1 13.81 -19.12 25.08
N PRO A 2 14.52 -18.27 24.31
CA PRO A 2 14.15 -16.87 24.17
C PRO A 2 12.72 -16.77 23.66
N SER A 3 11.93 -15.87 24.22
CA SER A 3 10.61 -15.54 23.69
C SER A 3 10.78 -15.03 22.27
N LEU A 4 10.09 -15.63 21.31
CA LEU A 4 10.09 -15.17 19.91
C LEU A 4 9.38 -13.81 19.76
N GLY A 5 8.81 -13.22 20.80
CA GLY A 5 8.05 -11.96 20.68
C GLY A 5 6.67 -12.18 20.05
N ALA A 6 5.93 -11.09 19.84
CA ALA A 6 4.62 -11.13 19.19
C ALA A 6 4.77 -11.30 17.66
N PRO A 7 3.84 -12.00 16.98
CA PRO A 7 3.85 -12.07 15.52
C PRO A 7 3.88 -10.66 14.90
N PRO A 8 4.64 -10.43 13.82
CA PRO A 8 4.82 -9.10 13.29
C PRO A 8 3.54 -8.67 12.59
N THR A 9 3.23 -7.38 12.66
CA THR A 9 1.98 -6.80 12.12
C THR A 9 1.80 -7.10 10.62
N TYR A 10 2.91 -7.29 9.90
CA TYR A 10 2.92 -7.62 8.47
C TYR A 10 2.61 -9.10 8.13
N SER A 11 2.43 -9.99 9.11
CA SER A 11 2.08 -11.40 8.88
C SER A 11 0.57 -11.69 8.78
N THR A 12 -0.26 -10.65 8.89
CA THR A 12 -1.72 -10.78 8.98
C THR A 12 -2.40 -10.82 7.60
N PRO A 13 -3.59 -11.45 7.48
CA PRO A 13 -4.39 -11.37 6.25
C PRO A 13 -4.74 -9.94 5.85
N ALA A 14 -4.78 -9.02 6.82
CA ALA A 14 -5.02 -7.61 6.56
C ALA A 14 -3.89 -6.98 5.73
N THR A 15 -2.65 -7.33 6.04
CA THR A 15 -1.45 -6.90 5.29
C THR A 15 -1.40 -7.50 3.89
N LEU A 16 -1.72 -8.79 3.73
CA LEU A 16 -1.87 -9.40 2.40
C LEU A 16 -2.91 -8.66 1.56
N GLY A 17 -4.09 -8.39 2.16
CA GLY A 17 -5.13 -7.62 1.50
C GLY A 17 -4.68 -6.21 1.10
N LEU A 18 -3.91 -5.53 1.96
CA LEU A 18 -3.35 -4.21 1.65
C LEU A 18 -2.36 -4.26 0.49
N ALA A 19 -1.47 -5.27 0.47
CA ALA A 19 -0.51 -5.45 -0.60
C ALA A 19 -1.19 -5.69 -1.95
N LEU A 20 -2.11 -6.66 -2.00
CA LEU A 20 -2.86 -6.99 -3.23
C LEU A 20 -3.67 -5.80 -3.74
N LEU A 21 -4.35 -5.10 -2.83
CA LEU A 21 -5.12 -3.91 -3.19
C LEU A 21 -4.22 -2.78 -3.67
N ALA A 22 -3.03 -2.60 -3.10
CA ALA A 22 -2.06 -1.62 -3.60
C ALA A 22 -1.57 -1.95 -5.02
N LEU A 23 -1.34 -3.23 -5.33
CA LEU A 23 -1.01 -3.65 -6.70
C LEU A 23 -2.14 -3.34 -7.68
N ILE A 24 -3.38 -3.70 -7.34
CA ILE A 24 -4.56 -3.40 -8.18
C ILE A 24 -4.72 -1.88 -8.37
N THR A 25 -4.62 -1.12 -7.28
CA THR A 25 -4.72 0.34 -7.29
C THR A 25 -3.66 0.96 -8.18
N SER A 26 -2.40 0.50 -8.07
CA SER A 26 -1.30 0.94 -8.91
C SER A 26 -1.58 0.67 -10.40
N LEU A 27 -1.95 -0.56 -10.76
CA LEU A 27 -2.21 -0.92 -12.16
C LEU A 27 -3.37 -0.10 -12.75
N TRP A 28 -4.43 0.11 -11.97
CA TRP A 28 -5.56 0.94 -12.38
C TRP A 28 -5.15 2.38 -12.69
N HIS A 29 -4.51 3.07 -11.73
CA HIS A 29 -4.13 4.47 -11.90
C HIS A 29 -3.01 4.65 -12.93
N GLY A 30 -2.10 3.68 -13.06
CA GLY A 30 -1.09 3.71 -14.12
C GLY A 30 -1.72 3.60 -15.51
N THR A 31 -2.76 2.78 -15.66
CA THR A 31 -3.52 2.66 -16.91
C THR A 31 -4.23 3.96 -17.24
N LEU A 32 -4.96 4.56 -16.28
CA LEU A 32 -5.62 5.85 -16.50
C LEU A 32 -4.62 6.96 -16.80
N GLY A 33 -3.54 7.06 -16.02
CA GLY A 33 -2.48 8.04 -16.25
C GLY A 33 -1.86 7.93 -17.64
N ALA A 34 -1.70 6.72 -18.19
CA ALA A 34 -1.23 6.52 -19.56
C ALA A 34 -2.24 6.97 -20.62
N LEU A 35 -3.53 6.74 -20.39
CA LEU A 35 -4.60 7.21 -21.28
C LEU A 35 -4.70 8.74 -21.27
N ASP A 36 -4.67 9.35 -20.08
CA ASP A 36 -4.75 10.80 -19.90
C ASP A 36 -3.50 11.53 -20.36
N TYR A 37 -2.31 10.91 -20.21
CA TYR A 37 -1.05 11.43 -20.74
C TYR A 37 -1.15 11.71 -22.24
N ALA A 38 -1.84 10.84 -22.98
CA ALA A 38 -1.97 10.98 -24.43
C ALA A 38 -2.96 12.08 -24.84
N GLN A 39 -3.95 12.44 -23.99
CA GLN A 39 -5.12 13.18 -24.45
C GLN A 39 -5.60 14.35 -23.57
N ALA A 40 -5.43 14.28 -22.25
CA ALA A 40 -5.99 15.27 -21.30
C ALA A 40 -4.93 16.20 -20.69
N GLY A 41 -3.68 15.74 -20.58
CA GLY A 41 -2.57 16.54 -20.04
C GLY A 41 -1.33 15.69 -19.79
N ARG A 42 -0.21 16.01 -20.45
CA ARG A 42 1.02 15.21 -20.37
C ARG A 42 1.62 15.21 -18.97
N TYR A 43 1.64 16.34 -18.29
CA TYR A 43 2.31 16.45 -17.00
C TYR A 43 1.49 15.82 -15.88
N GLU A 44 0.18 16.01 -15.93
CA GLU A 44 -0.78 15.46 -14.99
C GLU A 44 -0.86 13.93 -15.15
N GLY A 45 -0.94 13.43 -16.39
CA GLY A 45 -0.92 12.00 -16.68
C GLY A 45 0.40 11.37 -16.22
N LEU A 46 1.53 12.04 -16.47
CA LEU A 46 2.84 11.59 -15.98
C LEU A 46 2.91 11.55 -14.46
N ALA A 47 2.38 12.55 -13.76
CA ALA A 47 2.34 12.58 -12.31
C ALA A 47 1.51 11.40 -11.75
N LEU A 48 0.38 11.08 -12.37
CA LEU A 48 -0.45 9.94 -11.99
C LEU A 48 0.28 8.60 -12.21
N ILE A 49 0.98 8.44 -13.34
CA ILE A 49 1.83 7.27 -13.62
C ILE A 49 2.93 7.12 -12.57
N LEU A 50 3.61 8.21 -12.20
CA LEU A 50 4.67 8.18 -11.19
C LEU A 50 4.13 7.79 -9.81
N ALA A 51 3.01 8.37 -9.39
CA ALA A 51 2.35 8.01 -8.13
C ALA A 51 1.91 6.53 -8.13
N ALA A 52 1.39 6.05 -9.26
CA ALA A 52 1.02 4.64 -9.44
C ALA A 52 2.25 3.72 -9.34
N ALA A 53 3.39 4.09 -9.93
CA ALA A 53 4.63 3.33 -9.84
C ALA A 53 5.15 3.24 -8.39
N LEU A 54 5.08 4.33 -7.63
CA LEU A 54 5.43 4.30 -6.20
C LEU A 54 4.48 3.38 -5.41
N MET A 55 3.19 3.39 -5.72
CA MET A 55 2.21 2.48 -5.13
C MET A 55 2.47 1.02 -5.51
N LEU A 56 2.98 0.75 -6.72
CA LEU A 56 3.41 -0.58 -7.15
C LEU A 56 4.55 -1.08 -6.27
N VAL A 57 5.60 -0.27 -6.13
CA VAL A 57 6.78 -0.60 -5.30
C VAL A 57 6.34 -0.86 -3.87
N TYR A 58 5.49 -0.01 -3.31
CA TYR A 58 4.90 -0.21 -1.99
C TYR A 58 4.16 -1.55 -1.89
N GLY A 59 3.29 -1.89 -2.84
CA GLY A 59 2.54 -3.14 -2.86
C GLY A 59 3.45 -4.37 -2.94
N VAL A 60 4.45 -4.36 -3.83
CA VAL A 60 5.42 -5.45 -3.98
C VAL A 60 6.25 -5.64 -2.71
N LEU A 61 6.79 -4.57 -2.14
CA LEU A 61 7.58 -4.66 -0.90
C LEU A 61 6.73 -5.15 0.28
N THR A 62 5.48 -4.72 0.37
CA THR A 62 4.54 -5.20 1.41
C THR A 62 4.23 -6.69 1.23
N LEU A 63 4.07 -7.16 -0.01
CA LEU A 63 3.83 -8.57 -0.32
C LEU A 63 5.05 -9.45 0.04
N ILE A 64 6.26 -9.01 -0.32
CA ILE A 64 7.51 -9.69 0.04
C ILE A 64 7.61 -9.81 1.56
N ARG A 65 7.39 -8.71 2.29
CA ARG A 65 7.43 -8.72 3.77
C ARG A 65 6.38 -9.65 4.39
N TYR A 66 5.18 -9.74 3.80
CA TYR A 66 4.19 -10.73 4.23
C TYR A 66 4.70 -12.16 4.02
N ALA A 67 5.26 -12.47 2.84
CA ALA A 67 5.78 -13.81 2.52
C ALA A 67 6.95 -14.20 3.46
N GLU A 68 7.93 -13.31 3.62
CA GLU A 68 9.06 -13.52 4.55
C GLU A 68 8.59 -13.80 5.98
N ALA A 69 7.55 -13.10 6.44
CA ALA A 69 6.99 -13.32 7.76
C ALA A 69 6.27 -14.66 7.90
N ARG A 70 5.55 -15.09 6.85
CA ARG A 70 4.90 -16.40 6.82
C ARG A 70 5.94 -17.52 6.87
N ASP A 71 7.01 -17.40 6.11
CA ASP A 71 8.10 -18.38 6.08
C ASP A 71 8.80 -18.44 7.45
N ALA A 72 9.15 -17.29 8.03
CA ALA A 72 9.82 -17.20 9.33
C ALA A 72 8.99 -17.79 10.49
N MET A 73 7.66 -17.67 10.45
CA MET A 73 6.77 -18.30 11.45
C MET A 73 6.74 -19.82 11.36
N THR A 74 7.15 -20.40 10.23
CA THR A 74 7.21 -21.85 10.01
C THR A 74 8.63 -22.42 10.14
N ASP A 75 9.63 -21.56 10.40
CA ASP A 75 11.02 -21.99 10.56
C ASP A 75 11.21 -22.72 11.91
N PRO A 76 11.60 -24.01 11.90
CA PRO A 76 11.86 -24.76 13.13
C PRO A 76 13.11 -24.29 13.90
N HIS A 77 14.00 -23.50 13.27
CA HIS A 77 15.25 -23.01 13.86
C HIS A 77 15.46 -21.51 13.61
N PRO A 78 14.65 -20.62 14.20
CA PRO A 78 14.73 -19.18 13.97
C PRO A 78 16.10 -18.65 14.41
N ARG A 79 16.92 -18.22 13.45
CA ARG A 79 18.30 -17.76 13.69
C ARG A 79 18.37 -16.35 14.29
N THR A 80 17.30 -15.57 14.16
CA THR A 80 17.23 -14.17 14.64
C THR A 80 15.79 -13.88 15.10
N PRO A 81 15.58 -13.19 16.24
CA PRO A 81 14.25 -12.68 16.58
C PRO A 81 13.84 -11.63 15.54
N MET A 82 12.96 -12.03 14.61
CA MET A 82 12.51 -11.20 13.48
C MET A 82 11.37 -10.24 13.85
N TYR A 83 10.93 -10.29 15.10
CA TYR A 83 9.61 -9.82 15.53
C TYR A 83 9.63 -8.43 16.20
N ASP A 84 10.82 -7.88 16.48
CA ASP A 84 11.02 -6.53 17.06
C ASP A 84 11.56 -5.56 16.00
N THR A 85 10.68 -5.09 15.11
CA THR A 85 11.05 -4.07 14.10
C THR A 85 10.30 -2.76 14.34
N PRO A 86 10.97 -1.64 14.70
CA PRO A 86 10.36 -0.35 15.05
C PRO A 86 9.53 0.32 13.94
N HIS A 87 9.60 -0.19 12.69
CA HIS A 87 9.04 0.47 11.52
C HIS A 87 7.64 -0.05 11.13
N GLN A 88 7.07 -1.00 11.87
CA GLN A 88 5.79 -1.65 11.52
C GLN A 88 4.62 -0.65 11.38
N GLY A 89 4.58 0.39 12.21
CA GLY A 89 3.54 1.43 12.13
C GLY A 89 3.67 2.42 10.98
N ARG A 90 4.84 2.49 10.33
CA ARG A 90 5.07 3.40 9.19
C ARG A 90 4.49 2.85 7.89
N VAL A 91 4.49 1.53 7.72
CA VAL A 91 4.01 0.85 6.51
C VAL A 91 2.58 1.24 6.14
N PRO A 92 1.55 1.08 7.01
CA PRO A 92 0.18 1.45 6.66
C PRO A 92 0.04 2.97 6.40
N ARG A 93 0.81 3.81 7.09
CA ARG A 93 0.78 5.28 6.90
C ARG A 93 1.31 5.69 5.53
N ILE A 94 2.41 5.07 5.08
CA ILE A 94 2.96 5.30 3.74
C ILE A 94 1.96 4.86 2.68
N GLY A 95 1.32 3.69 2.86
CA GLY A 95 0.27 3.23 1.95
C GLY A 95 -0.91 4.20 1.84
N VAL A 96 -1.38 4.76 2.97
CA VAL A 96 -2.42 5.80 2.99
C VAL A 96 -1.94 7.07 2.28
N GLY A 97 -0.71 7.54 2.55
CA GLY A 97 -0.16 8.73 1.90
C GLY A 97 -0.09 8.59 0.38
N LEU A 98 0.35 7.44 -0.13
CA LEU A 98 0.36 7.14 -1.56
C LEU A 98 -1.06 7.07 -2.16
N ALA A 99 -1.99 6.45 -1.44
CA ALA A 99 -3.39 6.39 -1.87
C ALA A 99 -4.03 7.79 -1.93
N LEU A 100 -3.75 8.66 -0.96
CA LEU A 100 -4.23 10.05 -0.97
C LEU A 100 -3.64 10.83 -2.14
N LEU A 101 -2.37 10.65 -2.47
CA LEU A 101 -1.75 11.27 -3.63
C LEU A 101 -2.45 10.87 -4.93
N LEU A 102 -2.76 9.57 -5.08
CA LEU A 102 -3.54 9.07 -6.21
C LEU A 102 -4.96 9.66 -6.24
N GLY A 103 -5.62 9.73 -5.08
CA GLY A 103 -6.97 10.30 -4.97
C GLY A 103 -7.03 11.79 -5.31
N VAL A 104 -6.00 12.57 -4.97
CA VAL A 104 -5.87 13.97 -5.43
C VAL A 104 -5.79 14.03 -6.95
N GLY A 105 -5.03 13.12 -7.56
CA GLY A 105 -4.97 12.98 -9.02
C GLY A 105 -6.34 12.68 -9.63
N ASP A 106 -7.06 11.70 -9.08
CA ASP A 106 -8.41 11.37 -9.55
C ASP A 106 -9.40 12.54 -9.40
N VAL A 107 -9.35 13.31 -8.31
CA VAL A 107 -10.21 14.49 -8.15
C VAL A 107 -9.88 15.56 -9.19
N ALA A 108 -8.59 15.81 -9.43
CA ALA A 108 -8.17 16.78 -10.44
C ALA A 108 -8.66 16.38 -11.84
N PHE A 109 -8.63 15.09 -12.15
CA PHE A 109 -9.07 14.55 -13.43
C PHE A 109 -10.57 14.31 -13.53
N ALA A 110 -11.30 14.04 -12.46
CA ALA A 110 -12.76 13.85 -12.51
C ALA A 110 -13.52 15.09 -13.05
N LEU A 111 -12.90 16.27 -12.98
CA LEU A 111 -13.46 17.54 -13.46
C LEU A 111 -13.06 17.90 -14.89
N GLY A 112 -12.06 17.23 -15.48
CA GLY A 112 -11.48 17.63 -16.77
C GLY A 112 -11.00 16.49 -17.67
N ALA A 113 -11.07 15.23 -17.22
CA ALA A 113 -10.62 14.06 -17.97
C ALA A 113 -11.66 13.54 -18.95
N GLN A 114 -11.17 12.80 -19.93
CA GLN A 114 -12.00 12.08 -20.89
C GLN A 114 -12.69 10.85 -20.28
N HIS A 115 -12.15 10.31 -19.19
CA HIS A 115 -12.61 9.08 -18.54
C HIS A 115 -13.03 9.30 -17.07
N PRO A 116 -14.01 10.19 -16.79
CA PRO A 116 -14.37 10.55 -15.41
C PRO A 116 -14.85 9.36 -14.58
N LEU A 117 -15.55 8.40 -15.20
CA LEU A 117 -15.97 7.16 -14.51
C LEU A 117 -14.78 6.30 -14.07
N GLY A 118 -13.67 6.32 -14.84
CA GLY A 118 -12.44 5.61 -14.49
C GLY A 118 -11.82 6.17 -13.21
N HIS A 119 -11.78 7.50 -13.08
CA HIS A 119 -11.29 8.18 -11.88
C HIS A 119 -12.23 8.01 -10.67
N LEU A 120 -13.55 7.95 -10.88
CA LEU A 120 -14.48 7.60 -9.79
C LEU A 120 -14.24 6.19 -9.24
N ALA A 121 -13.94 5.22 -10.10
CA ALA A 121 -13.55 3.89 -9.66
C ALA A 121 -12.17 3.90 -8.97
N GLY A 122 -11.23 4.71 -9.45
CA GLY A 122 -9.93 4.95 -8.81
C GLY A 122 -10.05 5.47 -7.38
N LEU A 123 -10.94 6.46 -7.15
CA LEU A 123 -11.27 6.95 -5.81
C LEU A 123 -11.83 5.84 -4.91
N GLY A 124 -12.66 4.95 -5.46
CA GLY A 124 -13.13 3.76 -4.75
C GLY A 124 -11.97 2.89 -4.27
N LEU A 125 -10.98 2.65 -5.12
CA LEU A 125 -9.78 1.88 -4.77
C LEU A 125 -8.94 2.57 -3.68
N VAL A 126 -8.76 3.89 -3.79
CA VAL A 126 -8.06 4.71 -2.77
C VAL A 126 -8.73 4.57 -1.40
N LEU A 127 -10.06 4.66 -1.35
CA LEU A 127 -10.82 4.49 -0.10
C LEU A 127 -10.70 3.07 0.47
N LEU A 128 -10.68 2.06 -0.40
CA LEU A 128 -10.46 0.68 0.03
C LEU A 128 -9.06 0.49 0.60
N VAL A 129 -8.02 1.10 0.01
CA VAL A 129 -6.64 1.06 0.54
C VAL A 129 -6.60 1.70 1.92
N ALA A 130 -7.16 2.90 2.06
CA ALA A 130 -7.20 3.59 3.35
C ALA A 130 -7.95 2.77 4.41
N ARG A 131 -9.14 2.25 4.07
CA ARG A 131 -9.90 1.36 4.95
C ARG A 131 -9.11 0.13 5.36
N GLN A 132 -8.39 -0.48 4.42
CA GLN A 132 -7.62 -1.68 4.69
C GLN A 132 -6.40 -1.38 5.58
N ALA A 133 -5.71 -0.27 5.34
CA ALA A 133 -4.60 0.19 6.18
C ALA A 133 -5.05 0.49 7.63
N LEU A 134 -6.25 1.05 7.83
CA LEU A 134 -6.80 1.30 9.17
C LEU A 134 -7.10 0.04 9.99
N LYS A 135 -7.25 -1.12 9.34
CA LYS A 135 -7.38 -2.41 10.05
C LYS A 135 -6.05 -2.89 10.61
N ILE A 136 -4.93 -2.38 10.11
CA ILE A 136 -3.59 -2.73 10.55
C ILE A 136 -3.20 -1.80 11.70
N ARG A 137 -3.41 -2.27 12.93
CA ARG A 137 -3.00 -1.55 14.14
C ARG A 137 -1.69 -2.14 14.66
N PRO A 138 -0.60 -1.36 14.75
CA PRO A 138 0.59 -1.79 15.46
C PRO A 138 0.25 -2.02 16.93
N GLU A 139 0.87 -3.02 17.57
CA GLU A 139 0.84 -3.10 19.03
C GLU A 139 1.53 -1.85 19.62
N PRO A 140 1.02 -1.29 20.73
CA PRO A 140 1.68 -0.19 21.42
C PRO A 140 3.09 -0.61 21.84
N ASP A 141 4.07 0.26 21.60
CA ASP A 141 5.46 0.06 22.04
C ASP A 141 5.46 -0.09 23.56
N ARG A 142 5.72 -1.30 24.07
CA ARG A 142 5.65 -1.60 25.51
C ARG A 142 6.87 -1.07 26.30
N ASP A 143 7.86 -0.53 25.60
CA ASP A 143 9.12 -0.05 26.17
C ASP A 143 9.28 1.48 26.10
N ALA A 144 8.19 2.22 25.90
CA ALA A 144 8.19 3.69 25.83
C ALA A 144 8.03 4.40 27.19
N ASP A 145 8.11 3.68 28.30
CA ASP A 145 8.04 4.20 29.68
C ASP A 145 9.41 4.17 30.40
#